data_AF-A0A3L6F6V8-F1
#
_entry.id   AF-A0A3L6F6V8-F1
#
_cell.length_a   1.000
_cell.length_b   1.000
_cell.length_c   1.000
_cell.angle_alpha   90.00
_cell.angle_beta   90.00
_cell.angle_gamma   90.00
#
_symmetry.space_group_name_H-M   'P 1'
#
loop_
_entity.id
_entity.type
_entity.pdbx_description
1 polymer ?
#
loop_
_entity_poly.entity_id
_entity_poly.type
_entity_poly.pdbx_seq_one_letter_code
_entity_poly.pdbx_strand_id
1 'polypeptide(L)'
;MEIIIIISLVILLALGTLFAIPKSQNKGKSKGTDLGAGMTSRSFTKEEISKHNTRKDCWIVIKDKVYDVTPYVEEHPGGDAILNNAGGDSTEGFFGSVTYIASYTS
;
A
#
# COMPACT_ATOMS: atom_id res chain seq x y z
N MET A 1 -6.27 31.65 31.70
CA MET A 1 -5.56 31.23 30.47
C MET A 1 -4.74 29.96 30.69
N GLU A 2 -4.13 29.75 31.86
CA GLU A 2 -3.32 28.55 32.13
C GLU A 2 -4.13 27.24 32.30
N ILE A 3 -5.37 27.31 32.81
CA ILE A 3 -6.23 26.13 33.01
C ILE A 3 -6.63 25.46 31.68
N ILE A 4 -6.80 26.24 30.61
CA ILE A 4 -7.22 25.73 29.29
C ILE A 4 -6.09 24.91 28.64
N ILE A 5 -4.83 25.31 28.81
CA ILE A 5 -3.65 24.62 28.25
C ILE A 5 -3.46 23.24 28.90
N ILE A 6 -3.66 23.15 30.22
CA ILE A 6 -3.52 21.90 30.98
C ILE A 6 -4.62 20.90 30.58
N ILE A 7 -5.86 21.36 30.40
CA ILE A 7 -6.98 20.50 29.99
C ILE A 7 -6.75 19.94 28.57
N SER A 8 -6.23 20.73 27.63
CA SER A 8 -5.91 20.25 26.27
C SER A 8 -4.77 19.22 26.25
N LEU A 9 -3.76 19.36 27.10
CA LEU A 9 -2.65 18.40 27.22
C LEU A 9 -3.10 17.07 27.83
N VAL A 10 -3.99 17.10 28.83
CA VAL A 10 -4.54 15.90 29.47
C VAL A 10 -5.49 15.16 28.52
N ILE A 11 -6.28 15.87 27.70
CA ILE A 11 -7.17 15.25 26.70
C ILE A 11 -6.37 14.62 25.55
N LEU A 12 -5.26 15.23 25.11
CA LEU A 12 -4.36 14.63 24.11
C LEU A 12 -3.65 13.37 24.61
N LEU A 13 -3.31 13.30 25.91
CA LEU A 13 -2.73 12.11 26.53
C LEU A 13 -3.77 11.00 26.77
N ALA A 14 -5.02 11.35 27.11
CA ALA A 14 -6.10 10.39 27.34
C ALA A 14 -6.72 9.81 26.05
N LEU A 15 -6.74 10.57 24.94
CA LEU A 15 -7.18 10.07 23.63
C LEU A 15 -6.10 9.24 22.92
N GLY A 16 -4.83 9.38 23.30
CA GLY A 16 -3.71 8.62 22.75
C GLY A 16 -3.69 7.13 23.12
N THR A 17 -4.41 6.71 24.17
CA THR A 17 -4.40 5.31 24.64
C THR A 17 -5.63 4.49 24.23
N LEU A 18 -6.61 5.07 23.54
CA LEU A 18 -7.81 4.33 23.08
C LEU A 18 -7.74 3.89 21.61
N PHE A 19 -6.78 4.39 20.83
CA PHE A 19 -6.52 3.90 19.46
C PHE A 19 -5.43 2.82 19.43
N ALA A 20 -5.39 1.96 20.45
CA ALA A 20 -4.74 0.67 20.32
C ALA A 20 -5.74 -0.28 19.65
N ILE A 21 -5.92 -0.13 18.33
CA ILE A 21 -6.57 -1.17 17.52
C ILE A 21 -5.80 -2.46 17.81
N PRO A 22 -6.44 -3.52 18.33
CA PRO A 22 -5.76 -4.79 18.47
C PRO A 22 -5.35 -5.21 17.07
N LYS A 23 -4.04 -5.31 16.85
CA LYS A 23 -3.46 -5.90 15.65
C LYS A 23 -3.97 -7.34 15.62
N SER A 24 -5.12 -7.56 14.98
CA SER A 24 -5.67 -8.87 14.70
C SER A 24 -4.74 -9.49 13.69
N GLN A 25 -3.70 -10.14 14.22
CA GLN A 25 -2.84 -11.02 13.47
C GLN A 25 -3.69 -12.21 13.05
N ASN A 26 -4.43 -12.07 11.95
CA ASN A 26 -4.83 -13.23 11.18
C ASN A 26 -3.55 -13.78 10.55
N LYS A 27 -2.87 -14.66 11.29
CA LYS A 27 -1.79 -15.50 10.80
C LYS A 27 -2.36 -16.40 9.71
N GLY A 28 -2.40 -15.89 8.49
CA GLY A 28 -2.30 -16.70 7.28
C GLY A 28 -0.93 -17.36 7.25
N LYS A 29 -0.76 -18.40 8.07
CA LYS A 29 0.38 -19.30 8.08
C LYS A 29 0.40 -20.05 6.75
N SER A 30 0.98 -19.44 5.71
CA SER A 30 1.58 -20.22 4.64
C SER A 30 3.00 -20.53 5.06
N LYS A 31 3.15 -21.68 5.70
CA LYS A 31 4.43 -22.37 5.84
C LYS A 31 4.82 -22.80 4.42
N GLY A 32 5.49 -21.92 3.68
CA GLY A 32 6.14 -22.24 2.41
C GLY A 32 7.57 -22.65 2.71
N THR A 33 7.78 -23.95 2.80
CA THR A 33 9.10 -24.58 2.73
C THR A 33 9.79 -24.17 1.43
N ASP A 34 11.03 -23.76 1.57
CA ASP A 34 12.16 -23.92 0.66
C ASP A 34 11.91 -24.55 -0.73
N LEU A 35 12.36 -23.80 -1.75
CA LEU A 35 13.06 -24.27 -2.95
C LEU A 35 12.45 -25.48 -3.69
N GLY A 36 11.58 -25.21 -4.67
CA GLY A 36 11.18 -26.22 -5.66
C GLY A 36 10.34 -25.64 -6.79
N ALA A 37 10.78 -25.84 -8.03
CA ALA A 37 10.13 -25.40 -9.24
C ALA A 37 8.63 -25.78 -9.30
N GLY A 38 7.78 -24.76 -9.25
CA GLY A 38 6.33 -24.87 -9.38
C GLY A 38 5.75 -23.47 -9.20
N MET A 39 5.51 -22.76 -10.30
CA MET A 39 5.00 -21.38 -10.29
C MET A 39 3.55 -21.40 -9.79
N THR A 40 3.36 -21.40 -8.47
CA THR A 40 2.04 -21.19 -7.87
C THR A 40 1.73 -19.70 -8.03
N SER A 41 0.81 -19.38 -8.95
CA SER A 41 0.31 -18.02 -9.11
C SER A 41 -0.45 -17.63 -7.85
N ARG A 42 0.21 -16.90 -6.96
CA ARG A 42 -0.43 -16.33 -5.76
C ARG A 42 -1.29 -15.15 -6.18
N SER A 43 -2.57 -15.21 -5.88
CA SER A 43 -3.51 -14.09 -6.06
C SER A 43 -3.56 -13.23 -4.79
N PHE A 44 -3.74 -11.93 -4.97
CA PHE A 44 -3.88 -10.97 -3.88
C PHE A 44 -5.21 -10.23 -4.03
N THR A 45 -5.87 -9.91 -2.91
CA THR A 45 -7.05 -9.04 -2.94
C THR A 45 -6.64 -7.57 -2.84
N LYS A 46 -7.56 -6.66 -3.22
CA LYS A 46 -7.31 -5.21 -3.10
C LYS A 46 -7.06 -4.81 -1.64
N GLU A 47 -7.75 -5.44 -0.69
CA GLU A 47 -7.61 -5.20 0.74
C GLU A 47 -6.28 -5.71 1.31
N GLU A 48 -5.68 -6.71 0.68
CA GLU A 48 -4.32 -7.16 1.02
C GLU A 48 -3.31 -6.14 0.53
N ILE A 49 -3.42 -5.73 -0.75
CA ILE A 49 -2.49 -4.78 -1.39
C ILE A 49 -2.54 -3.41 -0.70
N SER A 50 -3.71 -2.91 -0.30
CA SER A 50 -3.87 -1.59 0.30
C SER A 50 -3.16 -1.40 1.65
N LYS A 51 -2.73 -2.49 2.29
CA LYS A 51 -1.93 -2.46 3.53
C LYS A 51 -0.47 -2.06 3.29
N HIS A 52 0.01 -2.23 2.06
CA HIS A 52 1.38 -1.95 1.64
C HIS A 52 1.47 -0.55 1.01
N ASN A 53 1.16 0.46 1.82
CA ASN A 53 0.95 1.85 1.36
C ASN A 53 1.93 2.86 1.99
N THR A 54 3.09 2.41 2.47
CA THR A 54 4.06 3.28 3.14
C THR A 54 5.39 3.30 2.41
N ARG A 55 6.21 4.33 2.63
CA ARG A 55 7.56 4.43 2.04
C ARG A 55 8.43 3.19 2.29
N LYS A 56 8.28 2.53 3.44
CA LYS A 56 9.07 1.36 3.83
C LYS A 56 8.37 0.02 3.54
N ASP A 57 7.19 0.08 2.94
CA ASP A 57 6.36 -1.06 2.57
C ASP A 57 5.36 -0.59 1.50
N CYS A 58 5.82 -0.55 0.24
CA CYS A 58 5.12 0.06 -0.88
C CYS A 58 4.90 -0.95 -1.99
N TRP A 59 3.65 -1.36 -2.18
CA TRP A 59 3.24 -2.17 -3.33
C TRP A 59 2.39 -1.34 -4.28
N ILE A 60 2.46 -1.69 -5.57
CA ILE A 60 1.62 -1.08 -6.60
C ILE A 60 1.07 -2.16 -7.54
N VAL A 61 -0.06 -1.86 -8.18
CA VAL A 61 -0.64 -2.67 -9.24
C VAL A 61 -0.38 -2.00 -10.59
N ILE A 62 0.12 -2.76 -11.56
CA ILE A 62 0.26 -2.32 -12.96
C ILE A 62 -0.31 -3.41 -13.86
N LYS A 63 -1.42 -3.12 -14.58
CA LYS A 63 -2.13 -4.08 -15.45
C LYS A 63 -2.41 -5.42 -14.73
N ASP A 64 -3.10 -5.33 -13.58
CA ASP A 64 -3.50 -6.47 -12.75
C ASP A 64 -2.36 -7.31 -12.16
N LYS A 65 -1.11 -6.83 -12.26
CA LYS A 65 0.07 -7.46 -11.63
C LYS A 65 0.51 -6.63 -10.43
N VAL A 66 0.79 -7.31 -9.32
CA VAL A 66 1.25 -6.70 -8.07
C VAL A 66 2.78 -6.67 -8.07
N TYR A 67 3.36 -5.52 -7.73
CA TYR A 67 4.79 -5.31 -7.63
C TYR A 67 5.12 -4.75 -6.24
N ASP A 68 6.12 -5.34 -5.59
CA ASP A 68 6.79 -4.73 -4.44
C ASP A 68 7.84 -3.75 -4.97
N VAL A 69 7.59 -2.46 -4.79
CA VAL A 69 8.49 -1.38 -5.24
C VAL A 69 9.22 -0.73 -4.08
N THR A 70 9.09 -1.25 -2.86
CA THR A 70 9.80 -0.78 -1.67
C THR A 70 11.29 -0.50 -1.89
N PRO A 71 12.09 -1.40 -2.51
CA PRO A 71 13.52 -1.13 -2.71
C PRO A 71 13.81 -0.02 -3.72
N TYR A 72 12.84 0.34 -4.56
CA TYR A 72 12.99 1.32 -5.64
C TYR A 72 12.47 2.71 -5.27
N VAL A 73 11.75 2.86 -4.15
CA VAL A 73 11.12 4.13 -3.77
C VAL A 73 12.12 5.29 -3.73
N GLU A 74 13.32 5.08 -3.20
CA GLU A 74 14.36 6.12 -3.08
C GLU A 74 15.09 6.40 -4.41
N GLU A 75 15.04 5.46 -5.36
CA GLU A 75 15.70 5.57 -6.67
C GLU A 75 14.76 6.10 -7.74
N HIS A 76 13.47 6.24 -7.43
CA HIS A 76 12.46 6.65 -8.38
C HIS A 76 12.77 8.07 -8.93
N PRO A 77 13.00 8.24 -10.24
CA PRO A 77 13.35 9.55 -10.82
C PRO A 77 12.28 10.63 -10.62
N GLY A 78 11.01 10.23 -10.46
CA GLY A 78 9.89 11.12 -10.13
C GLY A 78 9.77 11.44 -8.63
N GLY A 79 10.73 11.00 -7.82
CA GLY A 79 10.76 11.17 -6.36
C GLY A 79 9.51 10.58 -5.70
N ASP A 80 8.94 11.33 -4.77
CA ASP A 80 7.79 10.91 -3.95
C ASP A 80 6.51 10.65 -4.75
N ALA A 81 6.46 10.98 -6.05
CA ALA A 81 5.32 10.69 -6.90
C ALA A 81 4.95 9.19 -6.95
N ILE A 82 5.91 8.28 -6.71
CA ILE A 82 5.64 6.84 -6.60
C ILE A 82 4.70 6.51 -5.42
N LEU A 83 4.69 7.34 -4.38
CA LEU A 83 3.90 7.11 -3.17
C LEU A 83 2.43 7.54 -3.32
N ASN A 84 2.09 8.31 -4.36
CA ASN A 84 0.72 8.78 -4.58
C ASN A 84 -0.29 7.64 -4.74
N ASN A 85 0.18 6.49 -5.23
CA ASN A 85 -0.63 5.29 -5.45
C ASN A 85 -0.10 4.07 -4.67
N ALA A 86 0.64 4.29 -3.57
CA ALA A 86 1.12 3.21 -2.72
C ALA A 86 -0.08 2.39 -2.17
N GLY A 87 0.00 1.07 -2.29
CA GLY A 87 -1.09 0.14 -1.98
C GLY A 87 -2.23 0.15 -3.00
N GLY A 88 -2.03 0.71 -4.19
CA GLY A 88 -3.08 0.92 -5.19
C GLY A 88 -2.65 0.68 -6.64
N ASP A 89 -3.55 1.00 -7.57
CA ASP A 89 -3.32 0.88 -9.00
C ASP A 89 -2.55 2.10 -9.54
N SER A 90 -1.40 1.83 -10.15
CA SER A 90 -0.50 2.82 -10.75
C SER A 90 -0.42 2.68 -12.27
N THR A 91 -1.33 1.94 -12.90
CA THR A 91 -1.30 1.66 -14.35
C THR A 91 -1.32 2.94 -15.17
N GLU A 92 -2.19 3.89 -14.83
CA GLU A 92 -2.26 5.19 -15.52
C GLU A 92 -0.99 6.01 -15.29
N GLY A 93 -0.48 6.07 -14.05
CA GLY A 93 0.77 6.77 -13.76
C GLY A 93 1.99 6.20 -14.49
N PHE A 94 1.99 4.89 -14.75
CA PHE A 94 3.08 4.18 -15.43
C PHE A 94 3.03 4.32 -16.96
N PHE A 95 1.85 4.18 -17.58
CA PHE A 95 1.69 4.23 -19.04
C PHE A 95 1.23 5.60 -19.58
N GLY A 96 0.85 6.51 -18.69
CA GLY A 96 0.13 7.72 -19.04
C GLY A 96 -1.35 7.45 -19.32
N SER A 97 -2.12 8.54 -19.47
CA SER A 97 -3.53 8.47 -19.83
C SER A 97 -3.65 8.01 -21.29
N VAL A 98 -4.22 6.81 -21.49
CA VAL A 98 -4.56 6.30 -22.83
C VAL A 98 -6.05 6.50 -23.05
N THR A 99 -6.42 7.33 -24.03
CA THR A 99 -7.82 7.51 -24.42
C THR A 99 -8.22 6.43 -25.42
N TYR A 100 -9.16 5.58 -25.03
CA TYR A 100 -9.83 4.68 -25.99
C TYR A 100 -10.81 5.48 -26.84
N ILE A 101 -10.61 5.48 -28.16
CA ILE A 101 -11.44 6.26 -29.09
C ILE A 101 -12.48 5.40 -29.82
N ALA A 102 -12.14 4.16 -30.16
CA ALA A 102 -13.03 3.16 -30.76
C ALA A 102 -12.28 1.82 -30.91
N SER A 103 -13.02 0.71 -31.04
CA SER A 103 -12.48 -0.56 -31.51
C SER A 103 -12.40 -0.54 -33.03
N TYR A 104 -11.34 -1.10 -33.59
CA TYR A 104 -11.25 -1.38 -35.03
C TYR A 104 -11.79 -2.78 -35.32
N THR A 105 -12.59 -2.92 -36.37
CA THR A 105 -12.99 -4.20 -36.96
C THR A 105 -12.60 -4.17 -38.43
N SER A 106 -11.97 -5.26 -38.92
CA SER A 106 -11.67 -5.45 -40.34
C SER A 106 -12.93 -5.69 -41.16
#